data_AF-A0A6N2SWJ4-F1
#
_entry.id   AF-A0A6N2SWJ4-F1
#
_cell.length_a   1.000
_cell.length_b   1.000
_cell.length_c   1.000
_cell.angle_alpha   90.00
_cell.angle_beta   90.00
_cell.angle_gamma   90.00
#
_symmetry.space_group_name_H-M   'P 1'
#
loop_
_entity.id
_entity.type
_entity.pdbx_description
1 polymer ?
#
loop_
_entity_poly.entity_id
_entity_poly.type
_entity_poly.pdbx_seq_one_letter_code
_entity_poly.pdbx_strand_id
1 'polypeptide(L)'
;MAKIRVVHYINQFFANIGGEEKADIKPELREGVVGPGVAFNQAFGDEAEIVATVICGDSYFNENLEEAKKTVIDMVKSQNADMFLAGPAFNAGRYGVACGTIADAVKKELGIPVLTGMYVENPGADMFKNSVYIVATKNSAAGMRDAVKKMAPLALKLAKGEKIGASAEEGYMPNGVRKNFFDTKRGSARAIDMLLKKLAGKEFVTEFPMPDFDRVAPNPAVKDIAHATIALVTSGGIVPKGNPDHIESSSASKYGKYDIEGVMDLTADTYETAHGGYDPVYANEDADRVLPVDILREYEKEGKIGKLHRYFYTTVGNGTAVKSAKGFADEFSKELKDANVDAVILTST
;
A
#
# COMPACT_ATOMS: atom_id res chain seq x y z
N MET A 1 25.25 30.56 -7.45
CA MET A 1 24.49 30.02 -6.31
C MET A 1 25.34 28.95 -5.66
N ALA A 2 25.21 28.69 -4.37
CA ALA A 2 25.88 27.54 -3.75
C ALA A 2 25.36 26.23 -4.38
N LYS A 3 26.23 25.22 -4.53
CA LYS A 3 25.82 23.91 -5.04
C LYS A 3 24.86 23.26 -4.03
N ILE A 4 23.82 22.59 -4.54
CA ILE A 4 22.90 21.78 -3.72
C ILE A 4 23.70 20.65 -3.08
N ARG A 5 23.62 20.52 -1.76
CA ARG A 5 24.34 19.51 -0.98
C ARG A 5 23.53 18.23 -0.92
N VAL A 6 24.02 17.18 -1.58
CA VAL A 6 23.35 15.87 -1.63
C VAL A 6 24.05 14.90 -0.68
N VAL A 7 23.28 14.22 0.17
CA VAL A 7 23.76 13.02 0.87
C VAL A 7 23.22 11.79 0.16
N HIS A 8 24.12 10.86 -0.17
CA HIS A 8 23.81 9.64 -0.91
C HIS A 8 23.81 8.43 0.02
N TYR A 9 22.76 7.62 0.01
CA TYR A 9 22.68 6.37 0.76
C TYR A 9 22.85 5.16 -0.17
N ILE A 10 23.84 4.32 0.15
CA ILE A 10 24.13 3.07 -0.56
C ILE A 10 24.33 1.88 0.37
N ASN A 11 24.23 0.66 -0.17
CA ASN A 11 24.56 -0.54 0.58
C ASN A 11 26.04 -0.92 0.45
N GLN A 12 26.45 -1.96 1.17
CA GLN A 12 27.81 -2.49 1.17
C GLN A 12 28.30 -2.91 -0.24
N PHE A 13 27.40 -3.42 -1.08
CA PHE A 13 27.74 -3.89 -2.42
C PHE A 13 28.10 -2.71 -3.33
N PHE A 14 27.24 -1.69 -3.37
CA PHE A 14 27.51 -0.48 -4.17
C PHE A 14 28.67 0.35 -3.61
N ALA A 15 29.00 0.18 -2.33
CA ALA A 15 30.20 0.76 -1.72
C ALA A 15 31.50 -0.01 -2.02
N ASN A 16 31.44 -1.12 -2.77
CA ASN A 16 32.56 -2.04 -3.01
C ASN A 16 33.20 -2.59 -1.71
N ILE A 17 32.41 -2.77 -0.65
CA ILE A 17 32.87 -3.36 0.62
C ILE A 17 32.80 -4.90 0.58
N GLY A 18 31.75 -5.44 -0.05
CA GLY A 18 31.51 -6.87 -0.16
C GLY A 18 30.07 -7.17 -0.59
N GLY A 19 29.74 -8.45 -0.76
CA GLY A 19 28.40 -8.93 -1.07
C GLY A 19 27.61 -9.27 0.19
N GLU A 20 27.09 -10.50 0.23
CA GLU A 20 26.28 -11.01 1.34
C GLU A 20 27.10 -11.16 2.63
N GLU A 21 28.39 -11.49 2.50
CA GLU A 21 29.33 -11.67 3.61
C GLU A 21 29.67 -10.39 4.37
N LYS A 22 29.24 -9.23 3.84
CA LYS A 22 29.36 -7.90 4.47
C LYS A 22 28.01 -7.22 4.65
N ALA A 23 26.90 -7.95 4.53
CA ALA A 23 25.55 -7.38 4.67
C ALA A 23 25.21 -6.97 6.12
N ASP A 24 26.04 -7.35 7.09
CA ASP A 24 25.88 -7.08 8.53
C ASP A 24 26.64 -5.83 9.03
N ILE A 25 27.31 -5.09 8.13
CA ILE A 25 28.06 -3.89 8.53
C ILE A 25 27.14 -2.79 9.06
N LYS A 26 27.60 -2.12 10.12
CA LYS A 26 26.92 -0.96 10.71
C LYS A 26 26.89 0.23 9.74
N PRO A 27 25.95 1.19 9.92
CA PRO A 27 26.00 2.45 9.21
C PRO A 27 27.35 3.14 9.39
N GLU A 28 27.94 3.60 8.30
CA GLU A 28 29.12 4.47 8.29
C GLU A 28 28.92 5.63 7.32
N LEU A 29 29.58 6.75 7.62
CA LEU A 29 29.57 7.94 6.80
C LEU A 29 30.96 8.13 6.19
N ARG A 30 31.02 8.31 4.87
CA ARG A 30 32.23 8.68 4.15
C ARG A 30 32.03 10.04 3.50
N GLU A 31 32.95 10.97 3.72
CA GLU A 31 32.91 12.27 3.04
C GLU A 31 33.14 12.10 1.54
N GLY A 32 32.37 12.85 0.75
CA GLY A 32 32.40 12.79 -0.70
C GLY A 32 31.69 11.58 -1.30
N VAL A 33 32.14 11.25 -2.51
CA VAL A 33 31.41 10.41 -3.45
C VAL A 33 31.89 8.97 -3.40
N VAL A 34 30.97 8.01 -3.25
CA VAL A 34 31.27 6.56 -3.29
C VAL A 34 30.36 5.84 -4.29
N GLY A 35 30.92 4.86 -5.01
CA GLY A 35 30.18 3.94 -5.85
C GLY A 35 29.31 4.64 -6.93
N PRO A 36 27.99 4.37 -6.99
CA PRO A 36 27.10 4.99 -7.98
C PRO A 36 27.00 6.51 -7.83
N GLY A 37 27.40 7.08 -6.70
CA GLY A 37 27.46 8.52 -6.50
C GLY A 37 28.32 9.22 -7.56
N VAL A 38 29.34 8.56 -8.12
CA VAL A 38 30.21 9.16 -9.16
C VAL A 38 29.40 9.53 -10.39
N ALA A 39 28.52 8.64 -10.83
CA ALA A 39 27.68 8.88 -11.99
C ALA A 39 26.64 9.99 -11.72
N PHE A 40 26.08 10.04 -10.50
CA PHE A 40 25.19 11.13 -10.10
C PHE A 40 25.90 12.48 -10.05
N ASN A 41 27.06 12.54 -9.40
CA ASN A 41 27.83 13.77 -9.28
C ASN A 41 28.23 14.33 -10.64
N GLN A 42 28.61 13.46 -11.59
CA GLN A 42 28.84 13.84 -12.99
C GLN A 42 27.57 14.35 -13.68
N ALA A 43 26.42 13.69 -13.46
CA ALA A 43 25.15 14.09 -14.05
C ALA A 43 24.59 15.41 -13.47
N PHE A 44 24.93 15.73 -12.21
CA PHE A 44 24.56 17.00 -11.56
C PHE A 44 25.37 18.19 -12.06
N GLY A 45 26.59 17.96 -12.56
CA GLY A 45 27.48 19.02 -13.04
C GLY A 45 27.78 20.06 -11.96
N ASP A 46 27.45 21.32 -12.26
CA ASP A 46 27.70 22.44 -11.34
C ASP A 46 26.51 22.81 -10.45
N GLU A 47 25.40 22.09 -10.54
CA GLU A 47 24.17 22.43 -9.84
C GLU A 47 24.07 21.79 -8.45
N ALA A 48 24.60 20.58 -8.30
CA ALA A 48 24.61 19.83 -7.05
C ALA A 48 25.90 19.03 -6.89
N GLU A 49 26.23 18.68 -5.66
CA GLU A 49 27.35 17.81 -5.34
C GLU A 49 26.99 16.82 -4.23
N ILE A 50 27.53 15.61 -4.31
CA ILE A 50 27.44 14.64 -3.22
C ILE A 50 28.51 14.97 -2.18
N VAL A 51 28.09 15.56 -1.07
CA VAL A 51 28.99 16.01 0.01
C VAL A 51 29.40 14.86 0.92
N ALA A 52 28.55 13.83 1.03
CA ALA A 52 28.84 12.63 1.79
C ALA A 52 28.01 11.44 1.30
N THR A 53 28.53 10.25 1.53
CA THR A 53 27.86 8.98 1.27
C THR A 53 27.69 8.19 2.56
N VAL A 54 26.45 7.84 2.91
CA VAL A 54 26.13 6.91 3.98
C VAL A 54 26.08 5.50 3.42
N ILE A 55 26.76 4.57 4.09
CA ILE A 55 26.82 3.16 3.71
C ILE A 55 26.26 2.33 4.86
N CYS A 56 25.38 1.38 4.58
CA CYS A 56 24.87 0.46 5.58
C CYS A 56 24.66 -0.93 4.99
N GLY A 57 24.94 -1.98 5.77
CA GLY A 57 24.69 -3.35 5.35
C GLY A 57 23.20 -3.66 5.26
N ASP A 58 22.80 -4.35 4.19
CA ASP A 58 21.39 -4.70 3.96
C ASP A 58 20.76 -5.49 5.12
N SER A 59 21.47 -6.47 5.68
CA SER A 59 20.97 -7.27 6.81
C SER A 59 20.96 -6.45 8.09
N TYR A 60 22.03 -5.70 8.37
CA TYR A 60 22.09 -4.86 9.58
C TYR A 60 20.92 -3.87 9.65
N PHE A 61 20.64 -3.17 8.55
CA PHE A 61 19.56 -2.18 8.52
C PHE A 61 18.19 -2.82 8.78
N ASN A 62 17.91 -3.98 8.17
CA ASN A 62 16.62 -4.64 8.29
C ASN A 62 16.44 -5.33 9.65
N GLU A 63 17.52 -5.82 10.27
CA GLU A 63 17.48 -6.48 11.59
C GLU A 63 17.50 -5.47 12.76
N ASN A 64 18.08 -4.28 12.55
CA ASN A 64 18.26 -3.25 13.59
C ASN A 64 17.59 -1.93 13.21
N LEU A 65 16.36 -2.02 12.68
CA LEU A 65 15.66 -0.92 12.00
C LEU A 65 15.69 0.42 12.75
N GLU A 66 15.29 0.43 14.02
CA GLU A 66 15.18 1.67 14.80
C GLU A 66 16.55 2.31 15.08
N GLU A 67 17.56 1.51 15.44
CA GLU A 67 18.91 1.99 15.68
C GLU A 67 19.55 2.48 14.37
N ALA A 68 19.52 1.66 13.32
CA ALA A 68 20.11 1.98 12.03
C ALA A 68 19.48 3.24 11.41
N LYS A 69 18.14 3.36 11.45
CA LYS A 69 17.41 4.54 10.98
C LYS A 69 17.86 5.80 11.72
N LYS A 70 17.90 5.77 13.06
CA LYS A 70 18.34 6.90 13.88
C LYS A 70 19.78 7.32 13.54
N THR A 71 20.70 6.36 13.50
CA THR A 71 22.10 6.62 13.17
C THR A 71 22.25 7.26 11.79
N VAL A 72 21.55 6.74 10.77
CA VAL A 72 21.63 7.31 9.42
C VAL A 72 21.04 8.72 9.36
N ILE A 73 19.93 8.99 10.05
CA ILE A 73 19.35 10.34 10.11
C ILE A 73 20.31 11.33 10.77
N ASP A 74 20.96 10.95 11.87
CA ASP A 74 21.96 11.77 12.54
C ASP A 74 23.16 12.06 11.62
N MET A 75 23.62 11.05 10.86
CA MET A 75 24.65 11.22 9.83
C MET A 75 24.22 12.21 8.74
N VAL A 76 23.01 12.07 8.18
CA VAL A 76 22.49 12.99 7.15
C VAL A 76 22.39 14.41 7.69
N LYS A 77 21.88 14.57 8.91
CA LYS A 77 21.74 15.87 9.58
C LYS A 77 23.08 16.55 9.80
N SER A 78 24.12 15.80 10.17
CA SER A 78 25.48 16.34 10.37
C SER A 78 26.08 16.99 9.12
N GLN A 79 25.58 16.63 7.94
CA GLN A 79 26.11 17.09 6.65
C GLN A 79 25.39 18.32 6.09
N ASN A 80 24.38 18.86 6.78
CA ASN A 80 23.56 19.98 6.29
C ASN A 80 23.09 19.73 4.84
N ALA A 81 22.47 18.57 4.62
CA ALA A 81 22.01 18.15 3.30
C ALA A 81 20.80 18.98 2.85
N ASP A 82 20.82 19.43 1.60
CA ASP A 82 19.66 20.05 0.94
C ASP A 82 18.77 18.99 0.29
N MET A 83 19.33 17.84 -0.05
CA MET A 83 18.63 16.72 -0.66
C MET A 83 19.21 15.39 -0.20
N PHE A 84 18.35 14.38 -0.09
CA PHE A 84 18.77 13.01 0.17
C PHE A 84 18.44 12.09 -1.01
N LEU A 85 19.43 11.32 -1.45
CA LEU A 85 19.32 10.37 -2.54
C LEU A 85 19.60 8.97 -2.00
N ALA A 86 18.71 8.00 -2.22
CA ALA A 86 18.93 6.61 -1.82
C ALA A 86 18.89 5.68 -3.04
N GLY A 87 19.82 4.74 -3.15
CA GLY A 87 19.87 3.83 -4.30
C GLY A 87 20.67 4.37 -5.49
N PRO A 88 20.40 3.91 -6.72
CA PRO A 88 19.29 3.03 -7.11
C PRO A 88 19.46 1.61 -6.59
N ALA A 89 18.36 1.01 -6.12
CA ALA A 89 18.33 -0.33 -5.56
C ALA A 89 17.99 -1.45 -6.57
N PHE A 90 17.51 -1.09 -7.77
CA PHE A 90 17.11 -2.08 -8.79
C PHE A 90 16.16 -3.14 -8.19
N ASN A 91 16.38 -4.44 -8.44
CA ASN A 91 15.59 -5.52 -7.85
C ASN A 91 16.19 -6.12 -6.57
N ALA A 92 17.09 -5.41 -5.86
CA ALA A 92 17.63 -5.87 -4.59
C ALA A 92 16.59 -5.64 -3.47
N GLY A 93 15.97 -6.71 -2.97
CA GLY A 93 14.83 -6.64 -2.04
C GLY A 93 15.13 -5.91 -0.73
N ARG A 94 16.04 -6.46 0.09
CA ARG A 94 16.41 -5.85 1.39
C ARG A 94 16.95 -4.43 1.24
N TYR A 95 17.74 -4.19 0.20
CA TYR A 95 18.30 -2.87 -0.08
C TYR A 95 17.22 -1.86 -0.50
N GLY A 96 16.26 -2.27 -1.33
CA GLY A 96 15.14 -1.43 -1.75
C GLY A 96 14.24 -1.05 -0.57
N VAL A 97 13.94 -1.99 0.32
CA VAL A 97 13.21 -1.72 1.57
C VAL A 97 13.99 -0.72 2.44
N ALA A 98 15.31 -0.90 2.58
CA ALA A 98 16.14 0.04 3.35
C ALA A 98 16.13 1.45 2.74
N CYS A 99 16.33 1.56 1.42
CA CYS A 99 16.29 2.82 0.68
C CYS A 99 14.95 3.55 0.83
N GLY A 100 13.82 2.84 0.68
CA GLY A 100 12.49 3.42 0.85
C GLY A 100 12.25 3.88 2.28
N THR A 101 12.62 3.05 3.25
CA THR A 101 12.47 3.35 4.69
C THR A 101 13.24 4.60 5.09
N ILE A 102 14.53 4.67 4.74
CA ILE A 102 15.36 5.80 5.16
C ILE A 102 14.99 7.08 4.41
N ALA A 103 14.61 7.00 3.13
CA ALA A 103 14.14 8.17 2.38
C ALA A 103 12.84 8.72 2.99
N ASP A 104 11.89 7.86 3.35
CA ASP A 104 10.65 8.27 4.01
C ASP A 104 10.91 8.92 5.38
N ALA A 105 11.83 8.34 6.17
CA ALA A 105 12.19 8.88 7.48
C ALA A 105 12.91 10.24 7.37
N VAL A 106 13.91 10.37 6.48
CA VAL A 106 14.60 11.64 6.22
C VAL A 106 13.62 12.73 5.77
N LYS A 107 12.69 12.38 4.88
CA LYS A 107 11.65 13.32 4.42
C LYS A 107 10.79 13.82 5.58
N LYS A 108 10.37 12.93 6.48
CA LYS A 108 9.46 13.26 7.60
C LYS A 108 10.17 14.01 8.72
N GLU A 109 11.39 13.61 9.07
CA GLU A 109 12.11 14.13 10.23
C GLU A 109 12.97 15.36 9.91
N LEU A 110 13.59 15.39 8.72
CA LEU A 110 14.46 16.50 8.32
C LEU A 110 13.78 17.49 7.36
N GLY A 111 12.65 17.10 6.76
CA GLY A 111 11.87 17.99 5.88
C GLY A 111 12.54 18.30 4.53
N ILE A 112 13.60 17.57 4.17
CA ILE A 112 14.33 17.77 2.91
C ILE A 112 13.79 16.88 1.79
N PRO A 113 13.90 17.31 0.52
CA PRO A 113 13.49 16.50 -0.63
C PRO A 113 14.29 15.20 -0.69
N VAL A 114 13.59 14.12 -1.07
CA VAL A 114 14.16 12.78 -1.17
C VAL A 114 13.82 12.14 -2.51
N LEU A 115 14.74 11.32 -3.03
CA LEU A 115 14.53 10.53 -4.24
C LEU A 115 15.17 9.15 -4.10
N THR A 116 14.52 8.13 -4.67
CA THR A 116 15.12 6.80 -4.84
C THR A 116 14.78 6.21 -6.20
N GLY A 117 15.41 5.08 -6.54
CA GLY A 117 15.17 4.36 -7.79
C GLY A 117 15.13 2.86 -7.54
N MET A 118 14.09 2.18 -8.03
CA MET A 118 13.86 0.76 -7.79
C MET A 118 13.28 0.08 -9.03
N TYR A 119 13.45 -1.23 -9.14
CA TYR A 119 12.70 -2.02 -10.11
C TYR A 119 11.24 -2.11 -9.65
N VAL A 120 10.29 -2.21 -10.58
CA VAL A 120 8.85 -2.15 -10.28
C VAL A 120 8.38 -3.29 -9.37
N GLU A 121 9.06 -4.43 -9.37
CA GLU A 121 8.77 -5.59 -8.49
C GLU A 121 9.58 -5.56 -7.19
N ASN A 122 10.40 -4.54 -6.95
CA ASN A 122 11.13 -4.43 -5.69
C ASN A 122 10.11 -4.22 -4.54
N PRO A 123 10.19 -4.98 -3.43
CA PRO A 123 9.28 -4.80 -2.29
C PRO A 123 9.21 -3.36 -1.77
N GLY A 124 10.34 -2.66 -1.73
CA GLY A 124 10.40 -1.26 -1.32
C GLY A 124 9.61 -0.32 -2.25
N ALA A 125 9.46 -0.69 -3.52
CA ALA A 125 8.68 0.10 -4.48
C ALA A 125 7.21 0.13 -4.07
N ASP A 126 6.62 -1.04 -3.77
CA ASP A 126 5.21 -1.12 -3.38
C ASP A 126 4.95 -0.47 -2.02
N MET A 127 5.85 -0.69 -1.06
CA MET A 127 5.74 -0.13 0.29
C MET A 127 5.81 1.40 0.32
N PHE A 128 6.63 2.03 -0.53
CA PHE A 128 6.99 3.45 -0.39
C PHE A 128 6.63 4.34 -1.59
N LYS A 129 6.16 3.81 -2.73
CA LYS A 129 5.82 4.63 -3.92
C LYS A 129 4.80 5.75 -3.64
N ASN A 130 3.95 5.59 -2.63
CA ASN A 130 2.96 6.60 -2.24
C ASN A 130 3.51 7.68 -1.30
N SER A 131 4.67 7.45 -0.66
CA SER A 131 5.27 8.41 0.29
C SER A 131 6.55 9.06 -0.22
N VAL A 132 7.29 8.39 -1.10
CA VAL A 132 8.57 8.83 -1.67
C VAL A 132 8.50 8.76 -3.20
N TYR A 133 9.17 9.68 -3.90
CA TYR A 133 9.34 9.56 -5.35
C TYR A 133 10.32 8.42 -5.65
N ILE A 134 9.86 7.42 -6.40
CA ILE A 134 10.65 6.25 -6.81
C ILE A 134 10.75 6.22 -8.33
N VAL A 135 11.95 6.39 -8.89
CA VAL A 135 12.18 6.25 -10.34
C VAL A 135 12.20 4.78 -10.73
N ALA A 136 11.47 4.44 -11.79
CA ALA A 136 11.48 3.08 -12.33
C ALA A 136 12.84 2.77 -12.99
N THR A 137 13.54 1.79 -12.45
CA THR A 137 14.84 1.31 -12.95
C THR A 137 14.69 -0.07 -13.61
N LYS A 138 15.75 -0.55 -14.26
CA LYS A 138 15.83 -1.95 -14.72
C LYS A 138 15.96 -2.90 -13.53
N ASN A 139 15.91 -4.20 -13.77
CA ASN A 139 16.02 -5.21 -12.73
C ASN A 139 17.43 -5.37 -12.11
N SER A 140 18.48 -4.81 -12.73
CA SER A 140 19.87 -4.98 -12.29
C SER A 140 20.75 -3.75 -12.53
N ALA A 141 21.91 -3.73 -11.87
CA ALA A 141 22.91 -2.65 -11.95
C ALA A 141 23.45 -2.40 -13.37
N ALA A 142 23.27 -3.31 -14.33
CA ALA A 142 23.55 -3.06 -15.74
C ALA A 142 22.75 -1.86 -16.29
N GLY A 143 21.61 -1.53 -15.66
CA GLY A 143 20.80 -0.35 -15.95
C GLY A 143 21.28 0.96 -15.32
N MET A 144 22.44 1.02 -14.64
CA MET A 144 22.88 2.18 -13.85
C MET A 144 22.86 3.49 -14.65
N ARG A 145 23.42 3.49 -15.86
CA ARG A 145 23.48 4.69 -16.70
C ARG A 145 22.07 5.22 -17.05
N ASP A 146 21.12 4.33 -17.30
CA ASP A 146 19.73 4.70 -17.58
C ASP A 146 19.02 5.21 -16.32
N ALA A 147 19.24 4.56 -15.17
CA ALA A 147 18.71 4.99 -13.88
C ALA A 147 19.19 6.42 -13.53
N VAL A 148 20.50 6.68 -13.61
CA VAL A 148 21.08 8.00 -13.34
C VAL A 148 20.54 9.06 -14.30
N LYS A 149 20.41 8.74 -15.60
CA LYS A 149 19.86 9.66 -16.61
C LYS A 149 18.43 10.12 -16.28
N LYS A 150 17.63 9.28 -15.63
CA LYS A 150 16.25 9.60 -15.21
C LYS A 150 16.19 10.24 -13.83
N MET A 151 16.98 9.73 -12.88
CA MET A 151 16.98 10.18 -11.49
C MET A 151 17.62 11.56 -11.31
N ALA A 152 18.75 11.84 -11.97
CA ALA A 152 19.48 13.08 -11.72
C ALA A 152 18.69 14.36 -12.07
N PRO A 153 17.99 14.46 -13.23
CA PRO A 153 17.17 15.63 -13.53
C PRO A 153 16.02 15.81 -12.54
N LEU A 154 15.35 14.72 -12.14
CA LEU A 154 14.26 14.77 -11.16
C LEU A 154 14.77 15.17 -9.78
N ALA A 155 15.95 14.70 -9.38
CA ALA A 155 16.61 15.09 -8.14
C ALA A 155 16.86 16.60 -8.09
N LEU A 156 17.44 17.17 -9.15
CA LEU A 156 17.68 18.61 -9.24
C LEU A 156 16.38 19.43 -9.17
N LYS A 157 15.33 19.01 -9.88
CA LYS A 157 14.00 19.66 -9.81
C LYS A 157 13.45 19.65 -8.39
N LEU A 158 13.51 18.50 -7.71
CA LEU A 158 13.03 18.36 -6.33
C LEU A 158 13.81 19.27 -5.38
N ALA A 159 15.14 19.29 -5.49
CA ALA A 159 16.00 20.13 -4.65
C ALA A 159 15.77 21.64 -4.86
N LYS A 160 15.43 22.06 -6.09
CA LYS A 160 15.11 23.45 -6.42
C LYS A 160 13.67 23.85 -6.08
N GLY A 161 12.83 22.92 -5.65
CA GLY A 161 11.41 23.16 -5.41
C GLY A 161 10.61 23.44 -6.69
N GLU A 162 11.09 22.96 -7.84
CA GLU A 162 10.39 23.11 -9.10
C GLU A 162 9.10 22.26 -9.14
N LYS A 163 8.16 22.64 -10.00
CA LYS A 163 6.93 21.88 -10.19
C LYS A 163 7.23 20.52 -10.83
N ILE A 164 6.88 19.45 -10.12
CA ILE A 164 6.99 18.08 -10.62
C ILE A 164 5.79 17.74 -11.51
N GLY A 165 6.08 17.29 -12.74
CA GLY A 165 5.10 16.84 -13.72
C GLY A 165 4.47 15.48 -13.40
N ALA A 166 3.76 14.94 -14.39
CA ALA A 166 3.16 13.60 -14.26
C ALA A 166 4.24 12.51 -14.22
N SER A 167 3.93 11.36 -13.61
CA SER A 167 4.84 10.20 -13.55
C SER A 167 5.35 9.77 -14.92
N ALA A 168 4.49 9.82 -15.94
CA ALA A 168 4.85 9.50 -17.32
C ALA A 168 5.86 10.49 -17.96
N GLU A 169 5.92 11.73 -17.47
CA GLU A 169 6.83 12.78 -17.96
C GLU A 169 8.16 12.75 -17.21
N GLU A 170 8.10 12.56 -15.89
CA GLU A 170 9.26 12.67 -14.99
C GLU A 170 9.91 11.31 -14.66
N GLY A 171 9.28 10.19 -15.04
CA GLY A 171 9.85 8.84 -14.92
C GLY A 171 9.77 8.19 -13.52
N TYR A 172 9.04 8.80 -12.58
CA TYR A 172 8.73 8.17 -11.29
C TYR A 172 7.53 7.22 -11.37
N MET A 173 7.46 6.24 -10.49
CA MET A 173 6.36 5.30 -10.40
C MET A 173 5.07 6.01 -9.94
N PRO A 174 3.89 5.67 -10.48
CA PRO A 174 2.63 6.25 -10.01
C PRO A 174 2.46 6.13 -8.49
N ASN A 175 2.20 7.25 -7.83
CA ASN A 175 2.16 7.39 -6.36
C ASN A 175 0.74 7.64 -5.82
N GLY A 176 -0.29 7.31 -6.61
CA GLY A 176 -1.70 7.48 -6.25
C GLY A 176 -2.22 8.94 -6.29
N VAL A 177 -1.36 9.94 -6.47
CA VAL A 177 -1.80 11.35 -6.53
C VAL A 177 -2.42 11.65 -7.89
N ARG A 178 -3.70 12.01 -7.88
CA ARG A 178 -4.43 12.46 -9.08
C ARG A 178 -4.53 13.98 -9.09
N LYS A 179 -4.19 14.59 -10.22
CA LYS A 179 -4.32 16.04 -10.45
C LYS A 179 -5.13 16.28 -11.70
N ASN A 180 -6.04 17.25 -11.62
CA ASN A 180 -6.75 17.73 -12.80
C ASN A 180 -5.76 18.45 -13.72
N PHE A 181 -5.87 18.18 -15.03
CA PHE A 181 -5.08 18.86 -16.05
C PHE A 181 -5.94 19.09 -17.29
N PHE A 182 -5.54 20.08 -18.10
CA PHE A 182 -6.14 20.31 -19.42
C PHE A 182 -5.27 19.64 -20.47
N ASP A 183 -5.86 18.72 -21.22
CA ASP A 183 -5.20 18.07 -22.35
C ASP A 183 -5.40 18.88 -23.64
N THR A 184 -4.46 18.75 -24.57
CA THR A 184 -4.54 19.32 -25.92
C THR A 184 -5.66 18.72 -26.76
N LYS A 185 -6.07 17.47 -26.49
CA LYS A 185 -7.19 16.80 -27.18
C LYS A 185 -8.38 16.66 -26.24
N ARG A 186 -9.61 16.86 -26.73
CA ARG A 186 -10.84 16.57 -25.96
C ARG A 186 -10.96 15.08 -25.62
N GLY A 187 -11.53 14.77 -24.44
CA GLY A 187 -11.66 13.38 -23.96
C GLY A 187 -12.37 12.44 -24.93
N SER A 188 -13.43 12.92 -25.61
CA SER A 188 -14.14 12.11 -26.61
C SER A 188 -13.26 11.69 -27.80
N ALA A 189 -12.34 12.55 -28.25
CA ALA A 189 -11.44 12.21 -29.34
C ALA A 189 -10.41 11.14 -28.92
N ARG A 190 -9.90 11.24 -27.70
CA ARG A 190 -8.95 10.27 -27.15
C ARG A 190 -9.61 8.91 -26.90
N ALA A 191 -10.83 8.90 -26.37
CA ALA A 191 -11.61 7.68 -26.17
C ALA A 191 -11.90 6.95 -27.49
N ILE A 192 -12.27 7.67 -28.56
CA ILE A 192 -12.49 7.08 -29.87
C ILE A 192 -11.19 6.55 -30.49
N ASP A 193 -10.08 7.29 -30.39
CA ASP A 193 -8.77 6.80 -30.88
C ASP A 193 -8.36 5.48 -30.18
N MET A 194 -8.54 5.42 -28.86
CA MET A 194 -8.27 4.22 -28.08
C MET A 194 -9.19 3.05 -28.48
N LEU A 195 -10.49 3.31 -28.68
CA LEU A 195 -11.45 2.30 -29.13
C LEU A 195 -11.09 1.76 -30.52
N LEU A 196 -10.75 2.63 -31.47
CA LEU A 196 -10.37 2.24 -32.82
C LEU A 196 -9.09 1.40 -32.83
N LYS A 197 -8.09 1.75 -32.02
CA LYS A 197 -6.87 0.94 -31.82
C LYS A 197 -7.22 -0.44 -31.25
N LYS A 198 -8.04 -0.49 -30.20
CA LYS A 198 -8.48 -1.74 -29.58
C LYS A 198 -9.22 -2.65 -30.56
N LEU A 199 -10.17 -2.11 -31.33
CA LEU A 199 -10.92 -2.86 -32.35
C LEU A 199 -10.02 -3.37 -33.48
N ALA A 200 -8.96 -2.63 -33.81
CA ALA A 200 -7.97 -3.03 -34.81
C ALA A 200 -6.86 -3.95 -34.27
N GLY A 201 -6.91 -4.38 -33.01
CA GLY A 201 -5.86 -5.19 -32.38
C GLY A 201 -4.51 -4.48 -32.27
N LYS A 202 -4.49 -3.14 -32.30
CA LYS A 202 -3.28 -2.32 -32.16
C LYS A 202 -3.02 -2.00 -30.69
N GLU A 203 -1.76 -1.74 -30.34
CA GLU A 203 -1.40 -1.27 -29.01
C GLU A 203 -2.13 0.04 -28.66
N PHE A 204 -2.64 0.10 -27.43
CA PHE A 204 -3.26 1.30 -26.86
C PHE A 204 -2.91 1.37 -25.37
N VAL A 205 -2.89 2.59 -24.83
CA VAL A 205 -2.65 2.86 -23.41
C VAL A 205 -3.95 3.38 -22.81
N THR A 206 -4.42 2.75 -21.74
CA THR A 206 -5.58 3.25 -20.99
C THR A 206 -5.19 4.49 -20.18
N GLU A 207 -5.97 5.56 -20.28
CA GLU A 207 -5.85 6.74 -19.40
C GLU A 207 -6.34 6.43 -17.98
N PHE A 208 -7.10 5.35 -17.83
CA PHE A 208 -7.68 4.90 -16.57
C PHE A 208 -7.38 3.40 -16.39
N PRO A 209 -6.17 3.04 -15.93
CA PRO A 209 -5.89 1.65 -15.59
C PRO A 209 -6.84 1.22 -14.48
N MET A 210 -7.51 0.09 -14.70
CA MET A 210 -8.25 -0.57 -13.63
C MET A 210 -7.26 -0.95 -12.53
N PRO A 211 -7.64 -0.83 -11.24
CA PRO A 211 -6.84 -1.37 -10.16
C PRO A 211 -6.56 -2.84 -10.42
N ASP A 212 -5.33 -3.28 -10.13
CA ASP A 212 -5.06 -4.71 -10.05
C ASP A 212 -5.67 -5.23 -8.75
N PHE A 213 -6.61 -6.16 -8.88
CA PHE A 213 -7.26 -6.77 -7.73
C PHE A 213 -6.55 -8.07 -7.42
N ASP A 214 -6.01 -8.17 -6.20
CA ASP A 214 -5.42 -9.41 -5.72
C ASP A 214 -6.46 -10.54 -5.78
N ARG A 215 -6.04 -11.70 -6.31
CA ARG A 215 -6.89 -12.88 -6.41
C ARG A 215 -6.49 -13.84 -5.32
N VAL A 216 -7.35 -13.94 -4.30
CA VAL A 216 -7.16 -14.92 -3.23
C VAL A 216 -7.75 -16.25 -3.66
N ALA A 217 -6.96 -17.33 -3.54
CA ALA A 217 -7.46 -18.68 -3.77
C ALA A 217 -8.54 -19.02 -2.72
N PRO A 218 -9.66 -19.64 -3.10
CA PRO A 218 -10.66 -20.07 -2.13
C PRO A 218 -10.06 -21.03 -1.09
N ASN A 219 -10.48 -20.91 0.17
CA ASN A 219 -10.13 -21.90 1.18
C ASN A 219 -10.69 -23.28 0.81
N PRO A 220 -10.05 -24.38 1.25
CA PRO A 220 -10.60 -25.73 1.08
C PRO A 220 -12.03 -25.83 1.64
N ALA A 221 -12.85 -26.67 1.03
CA ALA A 221 -14.20 -26.92 1.52
C ALA A 221 -14.19 -27.51 2.95
N VAL A 222 -15.10 -27.04 3.80
CA VAL A 222 -15.35 -27.66 5.11
C VAL A 222 -16.02 -29.01 4.89
N LYS A 223 -15.35 -30.07 5.33
CA LYS A 223 -15.78 -31.45 5.05
C LYS A 223 -16.94 -31.90 5.92
N ASP A 224 -16.99 -31.44 7.17
CA ASP A 224 -17.97 -31.85 8.17
C ASP A 224 -18.76 -30.63 8.67
N ILE A 225 -19.65 -30.14 7.80
CA ILE A 225 -20.49 -28.96 8.11
C ILE A 225 -21.42 -29.23 9.30
N ALA A 226 -21.90 -30.47 9.48
CA ALA A 226 -22.83 -30.85 10.54
C ALA A 226 -22.26 -30.69 11.96
N HIS A 227 -20.94 -30.62 12.11
CA HIS A 227 -20.27 -30.34 13.39
C HIS A 227 -19.53 -28.98 13.39
N ALA A 228 -19.61 -28.24 12.30
CA ALA A 228 -18.89 -26.97 12.13
C ALA A 228 -19.55 -25.83 12.90
N THR A 229 -18.71 -24.94 13.44
CA THR A 229 -19.12 -23.62 13.92
C THR A 229 -19.07 -22.62 12.76
N ILE A 230 -20.22 -22.06 12.41
CA ILE A 230 -20.38 -21.09 11.32
C ILE A 230 -20.50 -19.69 11.92
N ALA A 231 -19.75 -18.71 11.41
CA ALA A 231 -19.93 -17.31 11.76
C ALA A 231 -20.48 -16.48 10.59
N LEU A 232 -21.13 -15.38 10.95
CA LEU A 232 -21.66 -14.41 10.01
C LEU A 232 -20.80 -13.13 10.03
N VAL A 233 -20.40 -12.69 8.85
CA VAL A 233 -19.82 -11.38 8.62
C VAL A 233 -20.59 -10.73 7.49
N THR A 234 -20.89 -9.43 7.58
CA THR A 234 -21.60 -8.74 6.50
C THR A 234 -20.98 -7.41 6.18
N SER A 235 -20.87 -7.10 4.88
CA SER A 235 -20.65 -5.74 4.40
C SER A 235 -21.95 -5.04 4.01
N GLY A 236 -23.10 -5.70 4.19
CA GLY A 236 -24.43 -5.17 3.90
C GLY A 236 -24.96 -4.20 4.97
N GLY A 237 -24.22 -4.00 6.05
CA GLY A 237 -24.50 -2.99 7.08
C GLY A 237 -25.77 -3.25 7.90
N ILE A 238 -26.14 -4.50 8.14
CA ILE A 238 -27.18 -4.84 9.11
C ILE A 238 -26.64 -4.56 10.52
N VAL A 239 -27.41 -3.83 11.32
CA VAL A 239 -27.09 -3.45 12.70
C VAL A 239 -28.33 -3.60 13.58
N PRO A 240 -28.20 -3.72 14.92
CA PRO A 240 -29.34 -3.59 15.82
C PRO A 240 -30.04 -2.25 15.65
N LYS A 241 -31.34 -2.23 15.96
CA LYS A 241 -32.19 -1.04 15.86
C LYS A 241 -31.56 0.17 16.53
N GLY A 242 -31.56 1.30 15.83
CA GLY A 242 -30.97 2.55 16.30
C GLY A 242 -29.47 2.69 16.02
N ASN A 243 -28.83 1.70 15.39
CA ASN A 243 -27.40 1.70 15.05
C ASN A 243 -26.52 2.10 16.25
N PRO A 244 -26.43 1.25 17.29
CA PRO A 244 -25.86 1.63 18.60
C PRO A 244 -24.40 2.09 18.54
N ASP A 245 -23.60 1.58 17.60
CA ASP A 245 -22.20 1.99 17.43
C ASP A 245 -22.02 3.19 16.49
N HIS A 246 -23.14 3.71 15.97
CA HIS A 246 -23.18 4.78 14.99
C HIS A 246 -22.22 4.51 13.82
N ILE A 247 -22.32 3.31 13.23
CA ILE A 247 -21.56 2.94 12.03
C ILE A 247 -21.99 3.87 10.89
N GLU A 248 -21.02 4.45 10.20
CA GLU A 248 -21.29 5.40 9.14
C GLU A 248 -21.89 4.71 7.90
N SER A 249 -22.85 5.36 7.25
CA SER A 249 -23.54 4.81 6.07
C SER A 249 -22.72 4.79 4.79
N SER A 250 -21.55 5.41 4.81
CA SER A 250 -20.54 5.34 3.78
C SER A 250 -19.15 5.52 4.39
N SER A 251 -18.14 4.89 3.79
CA SER A 251 -16.74 5.00 4.20
C SER A 251 -16.55 4.70 5.69
N ALA A 252 -17.16 3.62 6.18
CA ALA A 252 -17.19 3.30 7.59
C ALA A 252 -15.78 3.25 8.18
N SER A 253 -15.60 3.97 9.30
CA SER A 253 -14.32 4.05 10.00
C SER A 253 -14.14 2.92 11.01
N LYS A 254 -15.21 2.16 11.24
CA LYS A 254 -15.35 1.11 12.25
C LYS A 254 -16.24 -0.03 11.74
N TYR A 255 -16.23 -1.14 12.46
CA TYR A 255 -17.16 -2.26 12.29
C TYR A 255 -17.93 -2.50 13.60
N GLY A 256 -19.10 -3.11 13.51
CA GLY A 256 -19.90 -3.53 14.66
C GLY A 256 -19.70 -5.01 14.96
N LYS A 257 -19.82 -5.37 16.24
CA LYS A 257 -19.83 -6.74 16.73
C LYS A 257 -21.03 -6.92 17.62
N TYR A 258 -21.96 -7.77 17.23
CA TYR A 258 -23.25 -7.89 17.89
C TYR A 258 -23.57 -9.32 18.27
N ASP A 259 -24.11 -9.48 19.47
CA ASP A 259 -24.55 -10.75 20.03
C ASP A 259 -25.89 -11.16 19.41
N ILE A 260 -25.97 -12.41 18.95
CA ILE A 260 -27.17 -13.04 18.39
C ILE A 260 -27.53 -14.33 19.14
N GLU A 261 -27.03 -14.52 20.36
CA GLU A 261 -27.47 -15.61 21.24
C GLU A 261 -28.98 -15.50 21.52
N GLY A 262 -29.73 -16.56 21.21
CA GLY A 262 -31.19 -16.57 21.35
C GLY A 262 -31.96 -15.78 20.29
N VAL A 263 -31.28 -15.15 19.34
CA VAL A 263 -31.92 -14.48 18.20
C VAL A 263 -32.23 -15.51 17.12
N MET A 264 -33.51 -15.60 16.76
CA MET A 264 -34.04 -16.56 15.80
C MET A 264 -34.46 -15.92 14.46
N ASP A 265 -34.62 -14.60 14.43
CA ASP A 265 -35.18 -13.83 13.32
C ASP A 265 -34.74 -12.36 13.45
N LEU A 266 -34.36 -11.71 12.36
CA LEU A 266 -33.91 -10.32 12.29
C LEU A 266 -35.03 -9.42 11.78
N THR A 267 -35.93 -9.05 12.69
CA THR A 267 -37.14 -8.30 12.36
C THR A 267 -36.92 -6.80 12.25
N ALA A 268 -37.87 -6.10 11.62
CA ALA A 268 -37.91 -4.65 11.50
C ALA A 268 -37.86 -3.88 12.84
N ASP A 269 -38.28 -4.53 13.94
CA ASP A 269 -38.31 -3.94 15.28
C ASP A 269 -36.94 -4.01 15.97
N THR A 270 -36.10 -4.99 15.63
CA THR A 270 -34.87 -5.32 16.35
C THR A 270 -33.60 -5.03 15.53
N TYR A 271 -33.69 -5.01 14.20
CA TYR A 271 -32.57 -4.74 13.29
C TYR A 271 -32.93 -3.73 12.21
N GLU A 272 -31.90 -3.12 11.62
CA GLU A 272 -32.03 -2.20 10.50
C GLU A 272 -30.73 -2.08 9.70
N THR A 273 -30.79 -1.36 8.60
CA THR A 273 -29.70 -1.11 7.68
C THR A 273 -29.03 0.23 7.98
N ALA A 274 -27.73 0.20 8.28
CA ALA A 274 -26.88 1.40 8.31
C ALA A 274 -26.29 1.73 6.92
N HIS A 275 -26.38 0.83 5.94
CA HIS A 275 -25.72 0.94 4.64
C HIS A 275 -26.40 1.93 3.67
N GLY A 276 -25.66 2.92 3.17
CA GLY A 276 -26.20 3.96 2.26
C GLY A 276 -26.11 3.65 0.76
N GLY A 277 -25.69 2.44 0.37
CA GLY A 277 -25.42 2.06 -1.03
C GLY A 277 -26.46 1.16 -1.72
N TYR A 278 -27.54 0.76 -1.03
CA TYR A 278 -28.69 0.05 -1.63
C TYR A 278 -30.00 0.53 -0.98
N ASP A 279 -31.13 0.17 -1.58
CA ASP A 279 -32.46 0.51 -1.04
C ASP A 279 -32.74 -0.29 0.25
N PRO A 280 -32.83 0.36 1.43
CA PRO A 280 -32.92 -0.34 2.69
C PRO A 280 -34.34 -0.86 2.99
N VAL A 281 -35.36 -0.53 2.20
CA VAL A 281 -36.76 -0.89 2.53
C VAL A 281 -36.91 -2.38 2.78
N TYR A 282 -36.47 -3.22 1.84
CA TYR A 282 -36.62 -4.66 1.98
C TYR A 282 -35.74 -5.24 3.09
N ALA A 283 -34.53 -4.75 3.27
CA ALA A 283 -33.65 -5.21 4.36
C ALA A 283 -34.13 -4.74 5.74
N ASN A 284 -34.84 -3.62 5.82
CA ASN A 284 -35.43 -3.12 7.06
C ASN A 284 -36.76 -3.77 7.41
N GLU A 285 -37.50 -4.29 6.43
CA GLU A 285 -38.67 -5.14 6.68
C GLU A 285 -38.26 -6.50 7.25
N ASP A 286 -37.14 -7.04 6.77
CA ASP A 286 -36.63 -8.37 7.06
C ASP A 286 -35.12 -8.39 6.74
N ALA A 287 -34.30 -8.35 7.79
CA ALA A 287 -32.85 -8.21 7.67
C ALA A 287 -32.16 -9.55 7.34
N ASP A 288 -32.86 -10.69 7.47
CA ASP A 288 -32.34 -12.00 7.08
C ASP A 288 -32.08 -12.11 5.57
N ARG A 289 -32.72 -11.23 4.78
CA ARG A 289 -32.41 -11.04 3.34
C ARG A 289 -30.95 -10.69 3.07
N VAL A 290 -30.28 -10.06 4.05
CA VAL A 290 -28.87 -9.66 3.95
C VAL A 290 -27.99 -10.47 4.90
N LEU A 291 -28.49 -10.84 6.07
CA LEU A 291 -27.76 -11.54 7.12
C LEU A 291 -28.54 -12.77 7.58
N PRO A 292 -28.31 -13.97 7.00
CA PRO A 292 -29.23 -15.10 7.08
C PRO A 292 -29.15 -15.83 8.44
N VAL A 293 -29.67 -15.22 9.51
CA VAL A 293 -29.69 -15.80 10.85
C VAL A 293 -30.82 -16.82 10.96
N ASP A 294 -31.99 -16.51 10.42
CA ASP A 294 -33.18 -17.36 10.41
C ASP A 294 -32.90 -18.80 9.95
N ILE A 295 -32.35 -18.96 8.75
CA ILE A 295 -32.11 -20.25 8.11
C ILE A 295 -30.93 -20.98 8.75
N LEU A 296 -29.93 -20.25 9.26
CA LEU A 296 -28.83 -20.87 9.98
C LEU A 296 -29.27 -21.39 11.36
N ARG A 297 -30.22 -20.71 12.01
CA ARG A 297 -30.85 -21.21 13.24
C ARG A 297 -31.74 -22.43 12.96
N GLU A 298 -32.46 -22.45 11.84
CA GLU A 298 -33.17 -23.64 11.38
C GLU A 298 -32.20 -24.80 11.16
N TYR A 299 -31.09 -24.57 10.44
CA TYR A 299 -30.10 -25.60 10.16
C TYR A 299 -29.36 -26.10 11.40
N GLU A 300 -29.09 -25.23 12.37
CA GLU A 300 -28.55 -25.60 13.68
C GLU A 300 -29.51 -26.53 14.42
N LYS A 301 -30.80 -26.19 14.45
CA LYS A 301 -31.84 -27.01 15.07
C LYS A 301 -32.03 -28.37 14.38
N GLU A 302 -31.88 -28.42 13.07
CA GLU A 302 -31.96 -29.65 12.27
C GLU A 302 -30.66 -30.48 12.30
N GLY A 303 -29.59 -29.99 12.93
CA GLY A 303 -28.28 -30.65 12.94
C GLY A 303 -27.58 -30.65 11.59
N LYS A 304 -27.99 -29.77 10.66
CA LYS A 304 -27.31 -29.55 9.38
C LYS A 304 -26.01 -28.78 9.55
N ILE A 305 -25.92 -27.95 10.59
CA ILE A 305 -24.68 -27.33 11.07
C ILE A 305 -24.47 -27.63 12.54
N GLY A 306 -23.23 -27.54 13.02
CA GLY A 306 -22.91 -27.79 14.43
C GLY A 306 -23.40 -26.67 15.34
N LYS A 307 -22.99 -25.44 15.02
CA LYS A 307 -23.39 -24.24 15.77
C LYS A 307 -23.30 -22.98 14.92
N LEU A 308 -24.24 -22.04 15.10
CA LEU A 308 -24.06 -20.65 14.65
C LEU A 308 -23.37 -19.83 15.76
N HIS A 309 -22.22 -19.25 15.41
CA HIS A 309 -21.39 -18.45 16.30
C HIS A 309 -22.20 -17.30 16.94
N ARG A 310 -21.88 -17.01 18.21
CA ARG A 310 -22.63 -16.07 19.04
C ARG A 310 -22.60 -14.64 18.50
N TYR A 311 -21.50 -14.23 17.88
CA TYR A 311 -21.35 -12.87 17.36
C TYR A 311 -21.45 -12.85 15.84
N PHE A 312 -22.07 -11.80 15.30
CA PHE A 312 -21.82 -11.41 13.92
C PHE A 312 -21.05 -10.10 13.86
N TYR A 313 -20.34 -9.93 12.76
CA TYR A 313 -19.54 -8.73 12.51
C TYR A 313 -20.12 -8.00 11.30
N THR A 314 -20.31 -6.70 11.41
CA THR A 314 -20.93 -5.90 10.36
C THR A 314 -20.10 -4.68 10.03
N THR A 315 -19.97 -4.42 8.74
CA THR A 315 -19.40 -3.18 8.20
C THR A 315 -20.33 -2.68 7.10
N VAL A 316 -20.05 -1.48 6.61
CA VAL A 316 -20.76 -0.89 5.48
C VAL A 316 -19.82 -0.94 4.28
N GLY A 317 -20.15 -1.75 3.27
CA GLY A 317 -19.36 -1.88 2.04
C GLY A 317 -19.34 -0.61 1.18
N ASN A 318 -20.31 0.30 1.37
CA ASN A 318 -20.44 1.54 0.62
C ASN A 318 -19.25 2.48 0.83
N GLY A 319 -18.40 2.65 -0.18
CA GLY A 319 -17.30 3.61 -0.15
C GLY A 319 -16.15 3.27 0.82
N THR A 320 -16.18 2.10 1.46
CA THR A 320 -15.14 1.71 2.41
C THR A 320 -13.82 1.42 1.69
N ALA A 321 -12.75 2.08 2.14
CA ALA A 321 -11.43 1.91 1.56
C ALA A 321 -10.91 0.49 1.80
N VAL A 322 -10.28 -0.11 0.79
CA VAL A 322 -9.71 -1.47 0.86
C VAL A 322 -8.77 -1.65 2.07
N LYS A 323 -7.95 -0.62 2.36
CA LYS A 323 -7.07 -0.62 3.54
C LYS A 323 -7.84 -0.73 4.86
N SER A 324 -8.94 -0.01 5.00
CA SER A 324 -9.79 -0.04 6.20
C SER A 324 -10.48 -1.40 6.34
N ALA A 325 -11.08 -1.90 5.25
CA ALA A 325 -11.70 -3.22 5.23
C ALA A 325 -10.72 -4.34 5.63
N LYS A 326 -9.48 -4.28 5.12
CA LYS A 326 -8.41 -5.20 5.54
C LYS A 326 -8.08 -5.07 7.02
N GLY A 327 -7.98 -3.84 7.53
CA GLY A 327 -7.74 -3.58 8.95
C GLY A 327 -8.82 -4.17 9.86
N PHE A 328 -10.09 -4.01 9.49
CA PHE A 328 -11.21 -4.62 10.24
C PHE A 328 -11.11 -6.15 10.23
N ALA A 329 -10.87 -6.74 9.06
CA ALA A 329 -10.73 -8.19 8.92
C ALA A 329 -9.54 -8.76 9.68
N ASP A 330 -8.39 -8.07 9.70
CA ASP A 330 -7.19 -8.47 10.47
C ASP A 330 -7.45 -8.49 11.99
N GLU A 331 -8.48 -7.78 12.45
CA GLU A 331 -8.91 -7.74 13.85
C GLU A 331 -9.92 -8.86 14.15
N PHE A 332 -11.11 -8.83 13.55
CA PHE A 332 -12.15 -9.81 13.88
C PHE A 332 -11.80 -11.24 13.45
N SER A 333 -10.95 -11.44 12.43
CA SER A 333 -10.55 -12.79 12.02
C SER A 333 -9.69 -13.51 13.06
N LYS A 334 -9.00 -12.77 13.94
CA LYS A 334 -8.29 -13.35 15.08
C LYS A 334 -9.28 -13.88 16.09
N GLU A 335 -10.30 -13.10 16.42
CA GLU A 335 -11.37 -13.52 17.34
C GLU A 335 -12.11 -14.75 16.82
N LEU A 336 -12.43 -14.79 15.51
CA LEU A 336 -13.07 -15.94 14.89
C LEU A 336 -12.20 -17.20 14.98
N LYS A 337 -10.87 -17.07 14.78
CA LYS A 337 -9.94 -18.19 14.96
C LYS A 337 -9.85 -18.64 16.42
N ASP A 338 -9.76 -17.71 17.36
CA ASP A 338 -9.69 -18.00 18.79
C ASP A 338 -10.97 -18.67 19.30
N ALA A 339 -12.11 -18.33 18.69
CA ALA A 339 -13.41 -18.96 18.93
C ALA A 339 -13.60 -20.32 18.24
N ASN A 340 -12.59 -20.83 17.53
CA ASN A 340 -12.64 -22.07 16.74
C ASN A 340 -13.79 -22.08 15.71
N VAL A 341 -13.98 -20.95 15.00
CA VAL A 341 -14.93 -20.88 13.88
C VAL A 341 -14.33 -21.62 12.67
N ASP A 342 -15.09 -22.59 12.15
CA ASP A 342 -14.68 -23.43 11.03
C ASP A 342 -14.97 -22.79 9.67
N ALA A 343 -16.04 -22.01 9.57
CA ALA A 343 -16.41 -21.30 8.35
C ALA A 343 -17.06 -19.95 8.63
N VAL A 344 -16.90 -19.04 7.68
CA VAL A 344 -17.51 -17.72 7.69
C VAL A 344 -18.36 -17.57 6.44
N ILE A 345 -19.60 -17.15 6.61
CA ILE A 345 -20.42 -16.63 5.51
C ILE A 345 -20.25 -15.13 5.53
N LEU A 346 -19.62 -14.61 4.48
CA LEU A 346 -19.49 -13.17 4.23
C LEU A 346 -20.59 -12.74 3.26
N THR A 347 -21.59 -12.00 3.75
CA THR A 347 -22.65 -11.46 2.88
C THR A 347 -22.31 -10.05 2.41
N SER A 348 -22.77 -9.72 1.20
CA SER A 348 -22.67 -8.39 0.60
C SER A 348 -24.03 -7.93 0.10
N THR A 349 -24.09 -6.67 -0.35
CA THR A 349 -25.29 -6.02 -0.89
C THR A 349 -25.72 -6.55 -2.24
#